data_AF-Q4UFK2-F1
#
_entry.id   AF-Q4UFK2-F1
#
_cell.length_a   1.000
_cell.length_b   1.000
_cell.length_c   1.000
_cell.angle_alpha   90.00
_cell.angle_beta   90.00
_cell.angle_gamma   90.00
#
_symmetry.space_group_name_H-M   'P 1'
#
loop_
_entity.id
_entity.type
_entity.pdbx_description
1 polymer ?
#
loop_
_entity_poly.entity_id
_entity_poly.type
_entity_poly.pdbx_seq_one_letter_code
_entity_poly.pdbx_strand_id
1 'polypeptide(L)'
;MKFVILALLALASGLHAAKLDLKPLGFVLFGKHGEGTTATVAAGKCPLGTLPDTVFLHKTFEKAGHFFTWVRPVHGKVDEVACGSHAVWKAAAGEVLLDLHFVGNKESEKFVHLELFHPAVGSHHLFLKFAADGTAAGVLGMAAFVVAAHGLVEGLPAFDGLPAHPLVHALAAHAAHAKHAGASAKDGLGAHGAALVAA
;
A
#
# COMPACT_ATOMS: atom_id res chain seq x y z
N MET A 1 -21.11 -2.50 29.64
CA MET A 1 -20.71 -3.15 28.37
C MET A 1 -19.74 -2.31 27.52
N LYS A 2 -19.88 -0.97 27.41
CA LYS A 2 -18.94 -0.12 26.63
C LYS A 2 -17.52 -0.04 27.20
N PHE A 3 -17.35 -0.04 28.52
CA PHE A 3 -16.03 0.07 29.16
C PHE A 3 -15.21 -1.23 29.16
N VAL A 4 -15.87 -2.38 29.01
CA VAL A 4 -15.21 -3.70 28.97
C VAL A 4 -14.55 -3.96 27.62
N ILE A 5 -15.13 -3.42 26.54
CA ILE A 5 -14.59 -3.57 25.18
C ILE A 5 -13.31 -2.74 25.02
N LEU A 6 -13.27 -1.50 25.52
CA LEU A 6 -12.05 -0.68 25.49
C LEU A 6 -10.90 -1.32 26.28
N ALA A 7 -11.21 -1.94 27.43
CA ALA A 7 -10.22 -2.65 28.23
C ALA A 7 -9.68 -3.91 27.52
N LEU A 8 -10.51 -4.64 26.75
CA LEU A 8 -10.04 -5.77 25.94
C LEU A 8 -9.14 -5.33 24.76
N LEU A 9 -9.43 -4.21 24.11
CA LEU A 9 -8.57 -3.64 23.05
C LEU A 9 -7.23 -3.16 23.61
N ALA A 10 -7.23 -2.56 24.80
CA ALA A 10 -6.00 -2.15 25.51
C ALA A 10 -5.19 -3.34 26.08
N LEU A 11 -5.86 -4.46 26.39
CA LEU A 11 -5.16 -5.69 26.80
C LEU A 11 -4.56 -6.46 25.60
N ALA A 12 -5.10 -6.25 24.39
CA ALA A 12 -4.54 -6.79 23.16
C ALA A 12 -3.33 -6.00 22.62
N SER A 13 -3.20 -4.71 22.95
CA SER A 13 -2.02 -3.88 22.60
C SER A 13 -0.72 -4.27 23.32
N GLY A 14 -0.76 -5.28 24.20
CA GLY A 14 0.42 -5.88 24.83
C GLY A 14 0.92 -7.16 24.16
N LEU A 15 0.25 -7.70 23.13
CA LEU A 15 0.68 -8.93 22.46
C LEU A 15 1.64 -8.63 21.32
N HIS A 16 2.93 -8.60 21.66
CA HIS A 16 4.07 -8.70 20.73
C HIS A 16 4.05 -7.69 19.57
N ALA A 17 4.27 -6.42 19.92
CA ALA A 17 4.69 -5.40 18.98
C ALA A 17 6.03 -5.83 18.34
N ALA A 18 6.02 -6.00 17.02
CA ALA A 18 7.17 -6.44 16.26
C ALA A 18 7.38 -5.57 15.02
N LYS A 19 8.65 -5.43 14.65
CA LYS A 19 9.05 -4.79 13.42
C LYS A 19 8.70 -5.67 12.22
N LEU A 20 7.90 -5.11 11.30
CA LEU A 20 7.68 -5.66 9.97
C LEU A 20 8.77 -5.15 9.03
N ASP A 21 9.77 -5.99 8.74
CA ASP A 21 10.74 -5.71 7.68
C ASP A 21 10.21 -6.23 6.35
N LEU A 22 10.02 -5.33 5.39
CA LEU A 22 9.56 -5.63 4.04
C LEU A 22 10.65 -6.31 3.19
N LYS A 23 11.93 -6.10 3.50
CA LYS A 23 13.05 -6.65 2.72
C LYS A 23 13.04 -8.19 2.62
N PRO A 24 12.84 -8.96 3.72
CA PRO A 24 12.78 -10.41 3.65
C PRO A 24 11.48 -10.96 3.04
N LEU A 25 10.40 -10.17 2.99
CA LEU A 25 9.14 -10.60 2.35
C LEU A 25 9.30 -10.76 0.83
N GLY A 26 10.24 -10.00 0.25
CA GLY A 26 10.50 -10.01 -1.17
C GLY A 26 9.25 -9.65 -1.98
N PHE A 27 9.24 -10.07 -3.24
CA PHE A 27 8.14 -9.81 -4.18
C PHE A 27 7.47 -11.12 -4.57
N VAL A 28 6.83 -11.79 -3.60
CA VAL A 28 6.12 -13.06 -3.84
C VAL A 28 4.76 -12.77 -4.48
N LEU A 29 4.57 -13.30 -5.68
CA LEU A 29 3.38 -13.11 -6.49
C LEU A 29 2.23 -14.04 -6.07
N PHE A 30 1.00 -13.52 -6.02
CA PHE A 30 -0.21 -14.33 -5.95
C PHE A 30 -1.01 -14.16 -7.25
N GLY A 31 -1.17 -15.24 -8.02
CA GLY A 31 -2.08 -15.28 -9.17
C GLY A 31 -1.42 -15.03 -10.53
N LYS A 32 -2.24 -14.71 -11.53
CA LYS A 32 -1.81 -14.49 -12.92
C LYS A 32 -0.96 -13.21 -12.99
N HIS A 33 0.22 -13.28 -13.61
CA HIS A 33 0.98 -12.09 -13.99
C HIS A 33 0.17 -11.25 -14.98
N GLY A 34 0.43 -9.94 -15.03
CA GLY A 34 0.00 -9.06 -16.12
C GLY A 34 0.38 -9.55 -17.53
N GLU A 35 1.26 -10.56 -17.65
CA GLU A 35 1.64 -11.23 -18.91
C GLU A 35 1.46 -12.76 -18.90
N GLY A 36 0.75 -13.36 -17.93
CA GLY A 36 0.66 -14.83 -17.81
C GLY A 36 -0.71 -15.36 -17.42
N THR A 37 -1.17 -16.46 -18.05
CA THR A 37 -2.51 -17.04 -17.82
C THR A 37 -2.58 -18.11 -16.73
N THR A 38 -1.48 -18.41 -16.05
CA THR A 38 -1.34 -19.57 -15.15
C THR A 38 -1.03 -19.15 -13.72
N ALA A 39 -1.75 -19.74 -12.75
CA ALA A 39 -1.35 -19.67 -11.35
C ALA A 39 -0.16 -20.63 -11.12
N THR A 40 0.95 -20.12 -10.59
CA THR A 40 2.17 -20.90 -10.35
C THR A 40 2.09 -21.81 -9.12
N VAL A 41 0.99 -21.79 -8.36
CA VAL A 41 0.84 -22.54 -7.11
C VAL A 41 -0.33 -23.50 -7.16
N ALA A 42 -0.05 -24.75 -6.80
CA ALA A 42 -1.03 -25.83 -6.75
C ALA A 42 -2.15 -25.53 -5.74
N ALA A 43 -3.38 -25.94 -6.08
CA ALA A 43 -4.53 -25.83 -5.18
C ALA A 43 -4.22 -26.48 -3.81
N GLY A 44 -4.59 -25.80 -2.72
CA GLY A 44 -4.35 -26.27 -1.34
C GLY A 44 -2.98 -25.90 -0.74
N LYS A 45 -2.10 -25.22 -1.48
CA LYS A 45 -0.86 -24.65 -0.93
C LYS A 45 -0.98 -23.14 -0.77
N CYS A 46 -0.46 -22.60 0.33
CA CYS A 46 -0.24 -21.17 0.45
C CYS A 46 0.90 -20.77 -0.51
N PRO A 47 0.64 -19.93 -1.52
CA PRO A 47 1.68 -19.49 -2.46
C PRO A 47 2.76 -18.64 -1.82
N LEU A 48 2.51 -18.15 -0.60
CA LEU A 48 3.39 -17.28 0.16
C LEU A 48 4.36 -18.05 1.07
N GLY A 49 4.31 -19.39 1.06
CA GLY A 49 5.02 -20.21 2.02
C GLY A 49 4.56 -19.91 3.45
N THR A 50 5.48 -20.05 4.40
CA THR A 50 5.27 -19.62 5.79
C THR A 50 5.52 -18.12 5.88
N LEU A 51 4.45 -17.34 6.06
CA LEU A 51 4.55 -15.92 6.35
C LEU A 51 5.07 -15.69 7.78
N PRO A 52 5.75 -14.57 8.05
CA PRO A 52 6.01 -14.14 9.42
C PRO A 52 4.71 -13.99 10.21
N ASP A 53 4.75 -14.21 11.53
CA ASP A 53 3.57 -14.11 12.41
C ASP A 53 2.93 -12.71 12.46
N THR A 54 3.64 -11.71 11.94
CA THR A 54 3.21 -10.32 11.79
C THR A 54 2.46 -10.03 10.50
N VAL A 55 2.43 -10.98 9.55
CA VAL A 55 1.84 -10.80 8.21
C VAL A 55 0.69 -11.76 8.01
N PHE A 56 -0.51 -11.21 7.83
CA PHE A 56 -1.70 -11.98 7.49
C PHE A 56 -1.79 -12.28 6.00
N LEU A 57 -1.39 -11.32 5.16
CA LEU A 57 -1.42 -11.44 3.71
C LEU A 57 -0.26 -10.66 3.08
N HIS A 58 0.32 -11.23 2.02
CA HIS A 58 1.33 -10.57 1.18
C HIS A 58 1.02 -10.89 -0.28
N LYS A 59 0.94 -9.88 -1.14
CA LYS A 59 0.67 -10.07 -2.56
C LYS A 59 1.42 -9.04 -3.38
N THR A 60 2.25 -9.49 -4.30
CA THR A 60 2.89 -8.61 -5.28
C THR A 60 2.34 -8.85 -6.68
N PHE A 61 2.29 -7.79 -7.48
CA PHE A 61 2.10 -7.80 -8.92
C PHE A 61 3.29 -7.10 -9.57
N GLU A 62 3.74 -7.60 -10.71
CA GLU A 62 4.79 -6.98 -11.50
C GLU A 62 4.26 -6.64 -12.90
N LYS A 63 4.59 -5.45 -13.38
CA LYS A 63 4.42 -5.06 -14.78
C LYS A 63 5.55 -4.14 -15.20
N ALA A 64 6.14 -4.41 -16.36
CA ALA A 64 7.25 -3.62 -16.92
C ALA A 64 8.38 -3.33 -15.91
N GLY A 65 8.72 -4.31 -15.06
CA GLY A 65 9.79 -4.17 -14.05
C GLY A 65 9.43 -3.31 -12.83
N HIS A 66 8.18 -2.86 -12.69
CA HIS A 66 7.67 -2.20 -11.49
C HIS A 66 6.72 -3.10 -10.71
N PHE A 67 6.73 -2.95 -9.39
CA PHE A 67 5.95 -3.77 -8.47
C PHE A 67 4.82 -2.95 -7.84
N PHE A 68 3.67 -3.59 -7.68
CA PHE A 68 2.63 -3.21 -6.74
C PHE A 68 2.52 -4.31 -5.69
N THR A 69 2.89 -4.01 -4.46
CA THR A 69 2.85 -4.95 -3.34
C THR A 69 1.81 -4.52 -2.33
N TRP A 70 1.01 -5.47 -1.87
CA TRP A 70 0.02 -5.34 -0.83
C TRP A 70 0.41 -6.24 0.34
N VAL A 71 0.51 -5.66 1.53
CA VAL A 71 0.81 -6.37 2.77
C VAL A 71 -0.25 -6.03 3.80
N ARG A 72 -1.00 -7.04 4.24
CA ARG A 72 -1.91 -6.91 5.37
C ARG A 72 -1.23 -7.47 6.61
N PRO A 73 -0.92 -6.65 7.62
CA PRO A 73 -0.35 -7.16 8.86
C PRO A 73 -1.40 -7.90 9.68
N VAL A 74 -0.94 -8.68 10.66
CA VAL A 74 -1.78 -9.09 11.77
C VAL A 74 -1.98 -7.88 12.67
N HIS A 75 -3.21 -7.37 12.74
CA HIS A 75 -3.53 -6.14 13.47
C HIS A 75 -3.11 -6.24 14.94
N GLY A 76 -2.47 -5.19 15.44
CA GLY A 76 -1.97 -5.13 16.82
C GLY A 76 -0.62 -5.83 17.06
N LYS A 77 -0.04 -6.52 16.06
CA LYS A 77 1.29 -7.15 16.17
C LYS A 77 2.43 -6.36 15.51
N VAL A 78 2.12 -5.26 14.83
CA VAL A 78 3.10 -4.45 14.11
C VAL A 78 3.07 -3.02 14.63
N ASP A 79 4.18 -2.56 15.20
CA ASP A 79 4.40 -1.19 15.69
C ASP A 79 5.48 -0.44 14.90
N GLU A 80 6.24 -1.13 14.06
CA GLU A 80 7.25 -0.54 13.20
C GLU A 80 7.24 -1.22 11.82
N VAL A 81 7.36 -0.41 10.77
CA VAL A 81 7.59 -0.87 9.40
C VAL A 81 8.93 -0.33 8.92
N ALA A 82 9.72 -1.21 8.32
CA ALA A 82 10.97 -0.83 7.65
C ALA A 82 11.19 -1.66 6.37
N CYS A 83 12.18 -1.27 5.59
CA CYS A 83 12.75 -2.09 4.53
C CYS A 83 14.27 -2.13 4.69
N GLY A 84 14.80 -3.18 5.32
CA GLY A 84 16.19 -3.26 5.75
C GLY A 84 16.55 -2.10 6.69
N SER A 85 17.49 -1.26 6.25
CA SER A 85 17.95 -0.08 7.00
C SER A 85 17.03 1.15 6.86
N HIS A 86 16.04 1.11 5.97
CA HIS A 86 15.16 2.25 5.72
C HIS A 86 13.93 2.19 6.64
N ALA A 87 13.80 3.16 7.53
CA ALA A 87 12.60 3.32 8.35
C ALA A 87 11.43 3.82 7.48
N VAL A 88 10.25 3.24 7.65
CA VAL A 88 9.04 3.64 6.89
C VAL A 88 8.01 4.27 7.82
N TRP A 89 7.68 3.62 8.92
CA TRP A 89 6.71 4.13 9.89
C TRP A 89 6.92 3.47 11.26
N LYS A 90 6.50 4.18 12.31
CA LYS A 90 6.43 3.68 13.67
C LYS A 90 5.15 4.17 14.33
N ALA A 91 4.46 3.28 15.02
CA ALA A 91 3.17 3.53 15.64
C ALA A 91 3.24 4.62 16.70
N ALA A 92 2.28 5.53 16.66
CA ALA A 92 1.90 6.32 17.84
C ALA A 92 1.22 5.42 18.89
N ALA A 93 1.09 5.91 20.13
CA ALA A 93 0.48 5.14 21.21
C ALA A 93 -0.96 4.72 20.88
N GLY A 94 -1.20 3.40 20.79
CA GLY A 94 -2.50 2.83 20.43
C GLY A 94 -2.81 2.83 18.93
N GLU A 95 -1.89 3.31 18.09
CA GLU A 95 -2.00 3.20 16.64
C GLU A 95 -1.71 1.76 16.18
N VAL A 96 -2.45 1.31 15.18
CA VAL A 96 -2.23 0.00 14.56
C VAL A 96 -2.19 0.13 13.04
N LEU A 97 -1.25 -0.59 12.41
CA LEU A 97 -1.22 -0.75 10.96
C LEU A 97 -2.36 -1.67 10.54
N LEU A 98 -3.22 -1.18 9.65
CA LEU A 98 -4.34 -1.93 9.10
C LEU A 98 -3.97 -2.58 7.77
N ASP A 99 -3.28 -1.81 6.92
CA ASP A 99 -2.95 -2.21 5.56
C ASP A 99 -1.72 -1.42 5.05
N LEU A 100 -0.92 -2.02 4.17
CA LEU A 100 0.27 -1.44 3.55
C LEU A 100 0.31 -1.74 2.06
N HIS A 101 0.59 -0.73 1.27
CA HIS A 101 0.81 -0.86 -0.17
C HIS A 101 2.13 -0.21 -0.56
N PHE A 102 2.90 -0.87 -1.42
CA PHE A 102 4.14 -0.36 -2.00
C PHE A 102 4.02 -0.34 -3.52
N VAL A 103 4.48 0.73 -4.15
CA VAL A 103 4.55 0.87 -5.61
C VAL A 103 5.94 1.33 -6.01
N GLY A 104 6.61 0.58 -6.88
CA GLY A 104 7.91 0.94 -7.45
C GLY A 104 8.87 -0.23 -7.64
N ASN A 105 10.15 0.07 -7.80
CA ASN A 105 11.20 -0.94 -7.89
C ASN A 105 12.52 -0.44 -7.25
N LYS A 106 13.58 -1.24 -7.38
CA LYS A 106 14.89 -0.91 -6.81
C LYS A 106 15.54 0.33 -7.44
N GLU A 107 15.24 0.63 -8.71
CA GLU A 107 15.91 1.66 -9.52
C GLU A 107 15.12 2.97 -9.62
N SER A 108 13.88 2.99 -9.12
CA SER A 108 12.95 4.12 -9.23
C SER A 108 12.50 4.64 -7.88
N GLU A 109 11.80 5.78 -7.91
CA GLU A 109 11.03 6.28 -6.77
C GLU A 109 10.09 5.22 -6.23
N LYS A 110 9.80 5.30 -4.92
CA LYS A 110 8.97 4.32 -4.23
C LYS A 110 7.85 5.07 -3.53
N PHE A 111 6.65 4.55 -3.67
CA PHE A 111 5.45 5.11 -3.06
C PHE A 111 4.89 4.11 -2.08
N VAL A 112 4.74 4.51 -0.82
CA VAL A 112 4.19 3.66 0.23
C VAL A 112 2.89 4.27 0.74
N HIS A 113 1.81 3.51 0.69
CA HIS A 113 0.55 3.86 1.33
C HIS A 113 0.35 2.99 2.57
N LEU A 114 0.06 3.62 3.70
CA LEU A 114 -0.30 2.96 4.95
C LEU A 114 -1.74 3.32 5.30
N GLU A 115 -2.57 2.32 5.56
CA GLU A 115 -3.83 2.50 6.28
C GLU A 115 -3.57 2.23 7.75
N LEU A 116 -3.89 3.19 8.60
CA LEU A 116 -3.62 3.19 10.03
C LEU A 116 -4.94 3.40 10.78
N PHE A 117 -5.08 2.79 11.95
CA PHE A 117 -6.15 3.12 12.88
C PHE A 117 -5.56 3.67 14.16
N HIS A 118 -6.05 4.83 14.58
CA HIS A 118 -5.71 5.40 15.87
C HIS A 118 -7.00 5.71 16.66
N PRO A 119 -7.13 5.31 17.94
CA PRO A 119 -8.36 5.45 18.72
C PRO A 119 -8.94 6.87 18.77
N ALA A 120 -8.08 7.90 18.69
CA ALA A 120 -8.50 9.30 18.74
C ALA A 120 -9.02 9.87 17.41
N VAL A 121 -8.65 9.29 16.26
CA VAL A 121 -8.96 9.85 14.92
C VAL A 121 -9.64 8.87 13.97
N GLY A 122 -9.69 7.58 14.32
CA GLY A 122 -10.23 6.53 13.47
C GLY A 122 -9.23 6.03 12.42
N SER A 123 -9.77 5.46 11.34
CA SER A 123 -8.95 5.05 10.18
C SER A 123 -8.47 6.27 9.42
N HIS A 124 -7.19 6.29 9.07
CA HIS A 124 -6.55 7.35 8.31
C HIS A 124 -5.42 6.79 7.43
N HIS A 125 -5.01 7.57 6.44
CA HIS A 125 -4.10 7.13 5.40
C HIS A 125 -2.85 8.00 5.35
N LEU A 126 -1.68 7.36 5.28
CA LEU A 126 -0.40 8.02 5.05
C LEU A 126 0.12 7.64 3.67
N PHE A 127 0.49 8.64 2.88
CA PHE A 127 1.03 8.46 1.53
C PHE A 127 2.46 9.00 1.51
N LEU A 128 3.43 8.11 1.41
CA LEU A 128 4.85 8.41 1.52
C LEU A 128 5.52 8.29 0.17
N LYS A 129 6.51 9.16 -0.06
CA LYS A 129 7.42 9.11 -1.20
C LYS A 129 8.84 8.87 -0.70
N PHE A 130 9.54 7.94 -1.34
CA PHE A 130 10.96 7.71 -1.17
C PHE A 130 11.68 7.81 -2.52
N ALA A 131 12.92 8.29 -2.49
CA ALA A 131 13.78 8.33 -3.67
C ALA A 131 14.29 6.92 -4.05
N ALA A 132 15.01 6.83 -5.16
CA ALA A 132 15.55 5.58 -5.68
C ALA A 132 16.48 4.87 -4.69
N ASP A 133 17.25 5.63 -3.92
CA ASP A 133 18.13 5.15 -2.86
C ASP A 133 17.40 4.76 -1.55
N GLY A 134 16.08 4.93 -1.47
CA GLY A 134 15.28 4.65 -0.28
C GLY A 134 15.28 5.79 0.76
N THR A 135 15.84 6.95 0.44
CA THR A 135 15.75 8.14 1.29
C THR A 135 14.31 8.67 1.29
N ALA A 136 13.79 9.02 2.46
CA ALA A 136 12.47 9.63 2.58
C ALA A 136 12.46 10.99 1.85
N ALA A 137 11.56 11.13 0.87
CA ALA A 137 11.46 12.31 0.02
C ALA A 137 10.24 13.19 0.34
N GLY A 138 9.25 12.66 1.08
CA GLY A 138 8.15 13.46 1.61
C GLY A 138 6.85 12.68 1.84
N VAL A 139 5.83 13.41 2.31
CA VAL A 139 4.44 12.94 2.43
C VAL A 139 3.62 13.59 1.32
N LEU A 140 2.76 12.80 0.68
CA LEU A 140 1.90 13.23 -0.42
C LEU A 140 0.44 13.32 0.02
N GLY A 141 -0.35 14.12 -0.70
CA GLY A 141 -1.80 13.96 -0.70
C GLY A 141 -2.22 12.76 -1.56
N MET A 142 -3.41 12.20 -1.28
CA MET A 142 -3.94 11.02 -2.00
C MET A 142 -3.95 11.21 -3.53
N ALA A 143 -4.35 12.38 -4.02
CA ALA A 143 -4.40 12.67 -5.46
C ALA A 143 -3.00 12.59 -6.10
N ALA A 144 -2.00 13.24 -5.50
CA ALA A 144 -0.62 13.21 -5.99
C ALA A 144 -0.03 11.79 -5.95
N PHE A 145 -0.33 11.03 -4.89
CA PHE A 145 0.09 9.62 -4.78
C PHE A 145 -0.53 8.77 -5.89
N VAL A 146 -1.83 8.90 -6.14
CA VAL A 146 -2.55 8.15 -7.18
C VAL A 146 -2.01 8.47 -8.57
N VAL A 147 -1.76 9.74 -8.88
CA VAL A 147 -1.13 10.16 -10.15
C VAL A 147 0.24 9.53 -10.30
N ALA A 148 1.08 9.60 -9.26
CA ALA A 148 2.42 9.03 -9.29
C ALA A 148 2.41 7.50 -9.47
N ALA A 149 1.51 6.80 -8.77
CA ALA A 149 1.36 5.35 -8.89
C ALA A 149 0.96 4.92 -10.31
N HIS A 150 0.02 5.63 -10.96
CA HIS A 150 -0.34 5.37 -12.37
C HIS A 150 0.81 5.67 -13.33
N GLY A 151 1.57 6.74 -13.06
CA GLY A 151 2.73 7.10 -13.88
C GLY A 151 3.86 6.07 -13.79
N LEU A 152 3.97 5.36 -12.66
CA LEU A 152 4.99 4.35 -12.43
C LEU A 152 4.58 2.96 -12.91
N VAL A 153 3.30 2.60 -12.76
CA VAL A 153 2.76 1.29 -13.16
C VAL A 153 1.57 1.49 -14.09
N GLU A 154 1.83 1.43 -15.39
CA GLU A 154 0.80 1.65 -16.40
C GLU A 154 -0.32 0.59 -16.31
N GLY A 155 -1.58 1.04 -16.28
CA GLY A 155 -2.73 0.13 -16.26
C GLY A 155 -2.93 -0.62 -14.95
N LEU A 156 -2.25 -0.20 -13.87
CA LEU A 156 -2.41 -0.74 -12.52
C LEU A 156 -3.86 -1.06 -12.12
N PRO A 157 -4.88 -0.17 -12.27
CA PRO A 157 -6.24 -0.45 -11.80
C PRO A 157 -6.95 -1.57 -12.58
N ALA A 158 -6.40 -1.99 -13.73
CA ALA A 158 -6.93 -3.08 -14.53
C ALA A 158 -6.28 -4.44 -14.21
N PHE A 159 -5.42 -4.51 -13.18
CA PHE A 159 -4.79 -5.78 -12.82
C PHE A 159 -5.81 -6.72 -12.18
N ASP A 160 -5.98 -7.89 -12.81
CA ASP A 160 -6.90 -8.90 -12.33
C ASP A 160 -6.50 -9.39 -10.92
N GLY A 161 -7.49 -9.43 -10.03
CA GLY A 161 -7.30 -9.91 -8.67
C GLY A 161 -6.62 -8.92 -7.73
N LEU A 162 -6.50 -7.64 -8.10
CA LEU A 162 -6.28 -6.60 -7.09
C LEU A 162 -7.40 -6.66 -6.04
N PRO A 163 -7.06 -6.50 -4.76
CA PRO A 163 -8.08 -6.50 -3.72
C PRO A 163 -9.04 -5.33 -3.87
N ALA A 164 -10.29 -5.56 -3.49
CA ALA A 164 -11.24 -4.49 -3.24
C ALA A 164 -10.81 -3.74 -1.96
N HIS A 165 -9.93 -2.75 -2.12
CA HIS A 165 -9.39 -1.91 -1.05
C HIS A 165 -9.57 -0.42 -1.44
N PRO A 166 -9.79 0.53 -0.50
CA PRO A 166 -9.99 1.95 -0.80
C PRO A 166 -8.96 2.57 -1.76
N LEU A 167 -7.67 2.27 -1.59
CA LEU A 167 -6.62 2.73 -2.51
C LEU A 167 -6.86 2.25 -3.95
N VAL A 168 -7.23 0.97 -4.12
CA VAL A 168 -7.48 0.39 -5.45
C VAL A 168 -8.72 1.04 -6.10
N HIS A 169 -9.75 1.34 -5.31
CA HIS A 169 -10.91 2.10 -5.80
C HIS A 169 -10.52 3.53 -6.22
N ALA A 170 -9.66 4.21 -5.44
CA ALA A 170 -9.16 5.53 -5.80
C ALA A 170 -8.34 5.51 -7.10
N LEU A 171 -7.48 4.49 -7.27
CA LEU A 171 -6.74 4.25 -8.52
C LEU A 171 -7.70 4.07 -9.70
N ALA A 172 -8.71 3.22 -9.56
CA ALA A 172 -9.70 2.95 -10.62
C ALA A 172 -10.54 4.19 -10.95
N ALA A 173 -11.02 4.92 -9.94
CA ALA A 173 -11.80 6.14 -10.10
C ALA A 173 -10.99 7.23 -10.82
N HIS A 174 -9.72 7.42 -10.45
CA HIS A 174 -8.83 8.35 -11.14
C HIS A 174 -8.62 7.96 -12.60
N ALA A 175 -8.40 6.68 -12.89
CA ALA A 175 -8.22 6.22 -14.27
C ALA A 175 -9.49 6.41 -15.12
N ALA A 176 -10.68 6.20 -14.56
CA ALA A 176 -11.94 6.49 -15.24
C ALA A 176 -12.09 8.00 -15.49
N HIS A 177 -11.82 8.83 -14.48
CA HIS A 177 -11.91 10.28 -14.61
C HIS A 177 -10.91 10.83 -15.65
N ALA A 178 -9.67 10.36 -15.66
CA ALA A 178 -8.66 10.77 -16.63
C ALA A 178 -9.09 10.47 -18.09
N LYS A 179 -9.75 9.33 -18.33
CA LYS A 179 -10.33 9.01 -19.65
C LYS A 179 -11.44 9.98 -20.03
N HIS A 180 -12.31 10.34 -19.08
CA HIS A 180 -13.36 11.34 -19.31
C HIS A 180 -12.78 12.73 -19.57
N ALA A 181 -11.78 13.16 -18.81
CA ALA A 181 -11.12 14.46 -19.00
C ALA A 181 -10.37 14.52 -20.34
N GLY A 182 -9.67 13.45 -20.74
CA GLY A 182 -9.03 13.36 -22.06
C GLY A 182 -10.04 13.38 -23.22
N ALA A 183 -11.24 12.81 -23.01
CA ALA A 183 -12.34 12.87 -23.98
C ALA A 183 -13.13 14.19 -23.96
N SER A 184 -13.02 14.98 -22.87
CA SER A 184 -13.86 16.16 -22.60
C SER A 184 -13.06 17.44 -22.35
N ALA A 185 -11.78 17.50 -22.76
CA ALA A 185 -10.88 18.62 -22.49
C ALA A 185 -11.40 19.95 -23.06
N LYS A 186 -12.29 20.60 -22.30
CA LYS A 186 -12.82 21.95 -22.51
C LYS A 186 -12.45 22.88 -21.34
N ASP A 187 -12.04 22.34 -20.19
CA ASP A 187 -12.01 23.11 -18.94
C ASP A 187 -10.59 23.32 -18.36
N GLY A 188 -9.53 22.95 -19.09
CA GLY A 188 -8.14 23.33 -18.75
C GLY A 188 -7.54 22.71 -17.46
N LEU A 189 -8.30 21.95 -16.69
CA LEU A 189 -7.78 21.13 -15.59
C LEU A 189 -7.06 19.92 -16.18
N GLY A 190 -5.73 20.00 -16.28
CA GLY A 190 -4.90 18.94 -16.86
C GLY A 190 -5.16 17.57 -16.22
N ALA A 191 -5.15 16.52 -17.04
CA ALA A 191 -5.45 15.12 -16.68
C ALA A 191 -4.57 14.51 -15.56
N HIS A 192 -3.59 15.27 -15.06
CA HIS A 192 -2.60 14.83 -14.08
C HIS A 192 -2.69 15.55 -12.73
N GLY A 193 -3.78 16.28 -12.47
CA GLY A 193 -4.00 16.88 -11.14
C GLY A 193 -2.86 17.79 -10.70
N ALA A 194 -2.20 18.48 -11.65
CA ALA A 194 -1.17 19.46 -11.36
C ALA A 194 -1.82 20.71 -10.74
N ALA A 195 -2.24 20.59 -9.48
CA ALA A 195 -2.17 21.73 -8.59
C ALA A 195 -0.67 21.94 -8.32
N LEU A 196 -0.07 22.87 -9.08
CA LEU A 196 1.10 23.60 -8.60
C LEU A 196 0.72 24.16 -7.23
N VAL A 197 1.11 23.48 -6.15
CA VAL A 197 1.30 24.16 -4.88
C VAL A 197 2.61 24.91 -5.05
N ALA A 198 2.50 26.13 -5.60
CA ALA A 198 3.57 27.10 -5.53
C ALA A 198 3.84 27.37 -4.05
N ALA A 199 5.08 27.11 -3.62
CA ALA A 199 5.64 27.73 -2.42
C ALA A 199 6.23 29.10 -2.80
#